data_AF-D8IFM6-F1
#
_entry.id   AF-D8IFM6-F1
#
_cell.length_a   1.000
_cell.length_b   1.000
_cell.length_c   1.000
_cell.angle_alpha   90.00
_cell.angle_beta   90.00
_cell.angle_gamma   90.00
#
_symmetry.space_group_name_H-M   'P 1'
#
loop_
_entity.id
_entity.type
_entity.pdbx_description
1 polymer ?
#
loop_
_entity_poly.entity_id
_entity_poly.type
_entity_poly.pdbx_seq_one_letter_code
_entity_poly.pdbx_strand_id
1 'polypeptide(L)'
;MIQILLLRKKYDLFQLFQIPALILFGLMIDFSAYLIKDITYTNYFHQWALCILGIILVGLGVSIEVMAKLVTTPGEGVVLAICKIFPFKFGNTKMAFDIFLVAVSIVTVLSFLGHLEGVREGTIAGAVFVGLLAKQFSKPLKALEEKYLLS
;
A
#
# COMPACT_ATOMS: atom_id res chain seq x y z
N MET A 1 -12.12 4.37 -10.63
CA MET A 1 -13.31 5.00 -11.27
C MET A 1 -12.97 6.30 -12.00
N ILE A 2 -12.15 7.22 -11.46
CA ILE A 2 -11.72 8.45 -12.18
C ILE A 2 -10.87 8.17 -13.44
N GLN A 3 -10.08 7.09 -13.46
CA GLN A 3 -9.32 6.65 -14.64
C GLN A 3 -10.20 6.21 -15.83
N ILE A 4 -11.45 5.79 -15.59
CA ILE A 4 -12.37 5.31 -16.62
C ILE A 4 -12.98 6.47 -17.42
N LEU A 5 -13.18 7.63 -16.78
CA LEU A 5 -13.68 8.83 -17.48
C LEU A 5 -12.62 9.47 -18.40
N LEU A 6 -11.34 9.37 -18.04
CA LEU A 6 -10.22 10.00 -18.75
C LEU A 6 -9.70 9.19 -19.95
N LEU A 7 -9.87 7.86 -19.99
CA LEU A 7 -9.17 6.97 -20.94
C LEU A 7 -10.09 6.22 -21.92
N ARG A 8 -11.23 6.81 -22.29
CA ARG A 8 -12.35 6.30 -23.12
C ARG A 8 -12.06 5.37 -24.32
N LYS A 9 -10.83 5.23 -24.84
CA LYS A 9 -10.56 4.56 -26.13
C LYS A 9 -9.47 3.47 -26.14
N LYS A 10 -8.88 3.12 -24.99
CA LYS A 10 -8.01 1.93 -24.83
C LYS A 10 -8.39 1.19 -23.55
N TYR A 11 -9.58 0.61 -23.55
CA TYR A 11 -10.03 -0.26 -22.46
C TYR A 11 -9.17 -1.53 -22.52
N ASP A 12 -8.08 -1.54 -21.77
CA ASP A 12 -7.18 -2.67 -21.67
C ASP A 12 -7.90 -3.78 -20.92
N LEU A 13 -8.15 -4.92 -21.58
CA LEU A 13 -8.77 -6.11 -20.99
C LEU A 13 -8.08 -6.54 -19.68
N PHE A 14 -6.85 -6.08 -19.47
CA PHE A 14 -6.03 -6.22 -18.28
C PHE A 14 -6.66 -5.68 -16.98
N GLN A 15 -7.52 -4.66 -17.02
CA GLN A 15 -8.24 -4.18 -15.82
C GLN A 15 -9.31 -5.17 -15.32
N LEU A 16 -9.80 -6.07 -16.18
CA LEU A 16 -10.76 -7.08 -15.76
C LEU A 16 -10.11 -8.11 -14.82
N PHE A 17 -8.82 -8.40 -15.01
CA PHE A 17 -8.02 -9.23 -14.09
C PHE A 17 -7.79 -8.57 -12.72
N GLN A 18 -8.03 -7.27 -12.59
CA GLN A 18 -7.93 -6.57 -11.31
C GLN A 18 -9.02 -7.01 -10.34
N ILE A 19 -10.20 -7.37 -10.84
CA ILE A 19 -11.32 -7.80 -10.00
C ILE A 19 -11.01 -9.16 -9.33
N PRO A 20 -10.63 -10.22 -10.06
CA PRO A 20 -10.18 -11.48 -9.44
C PRO A 20 -8.98 -11.30 -8.51
N ALA A 21 -7.99 -10.49 -8.91
CA ALA A 21 -6.82 -10.24 -8.08
C ALA A 21 -7.20 -9.54 -6.77
N LEU A 22 -8.09 -8.53 -6.82
CA LEU A 22 -8.57 -7.83 -5.63
C LEU A 22 -9.36 -8.75 -4.70
N ILE A 23 -10.17 -9.65 -5.26
CA ILE A 23 -10.90 -10.66 -4.47
C ILE A 23 -9.92 -11.61 -3.77
N LEU A 24 -8.90 -12.10 -4.49
CA LEU A 24 -7.87 -12.97 -3.92
C LEU A 24 -7.08 -12.25 -2.82
N PHE A 25 -6.65 -11.01 -3.07
CA PHE A 25 -5.96 -10.20 -2.08
C PHE A 25 -6.82 -9.94 -0.85
N GLY A 26 -8.10 -9.60 -1.04
CA GLY A 26 -9.05 -9.42 0.06
C GLY A 26 -9.17 -10.68 0.91
N LEU A 27 -9.38 -11.84 0.28
CA LEU A 27 -9.45 -13.13 0.97
C LEU A 27 -8.16 -13.47 1.72
N MET A 28 -6.99 -13.15 1.17
CA MET A 28 -5.70 -13.36 1.84
C MET A 28 -5.50 -12.43 3.03
N ILE A 29 -5.96 -11.18 2.95
CA ILE A 29 -5.94 -10.24 4.08
C ILE A 29 -6.86 -10.76 5.19
N ASP A 30 -8.09 -11.17 4.85
CA ASP A 30 -9.07 -11.69 5.80
C ASP A 30 -8.57 -12.98 6.46
N PHE A 31 -7.98 -13.88 5.68
CA PHE A 31 -7.35 -15.10 6.19
C PHE A 31 -6.18 -14.80 7.12
N SER A 32 -5.33 -13.83 6.76
CA SER A 32 -4.22 -13.39 7.61
C SER A 32 -4.72 -12.76 8.91
N ALA A 33 -5.78 -11.96 8.86
CA ALA A 33 -6.44 -11.40 10.03
C ALA A 33 -7.04 -12.49 10.93
N TYR A 34 -7.62 -13.54 10.33
CA TYR A 34 -8.11 -14.71 11.05
C TYR A 34 -6.99 -15.46 11.77
N LEU A 35 -5.84 -15.69 11.12
CA LEU A 35 -4.69 -16.35 11.73
C LEU A 35 -4.08 -15.57 12.91
N ILE A 36 -4.11 -14.24 12.84
CA ILE A 36 -3.50 -13.36 13.84
C ILE A 36 -4.48 -13.02 14.97
N LYS A 37 -5.76 -13.35 14.84
CA LYS A 37 -6.83 -12.98 15.81
C LYS A 37 -6.54 -13.46 17.23
N ASP A 38 -5.96 -14.64 17.39
CA ASP A 38 -5.66 -15.24 18.69
C ASP A 38 -4.34 -14.74 19.30
N ILE A 39 -3.58 -13.90 18.57
CA ILE A 39 -2.38 -13.27 19.10
C ILE A 39 -2.79 -12.18 20.10
N THR A 40 -2.69 -12.53 21.38
CA THR A 40 -2.88 -11.58 22.48
C THR A 40 -1.60 -10.79 22.72
N TYR A 41 -1.76 -9.53 23.13
CA TYR A 41 -0.66 -8.63 23.45
C TYR A 41 -0.74 -8.26 24.92
N THR A 42 0.23 -8.74 25.69
CA THR A 42 0.30 -8.50 27.14
C THR A 42 0.97 -7.18 27.49
N ASN A 43 1.87 -6.68 26.63
CA ASN A 43 2.67 -5.49 26.86
C ASN A 43 2.65 -4.55 25.65
N TYR A 44 2.71 -3.23 25.92
CA TYR A 44 2.76 -2.20 24.88
C TYR A 44 3.98 -2.35 23.95
N PHE A 45 5.11 -2.84 24.47
CA PHE A 45 6.28 -3.20 23.66
C PHE A 45 5.99 -4.31 22.64
N HIS A 46 5.18 -5.32 22.99
CA HIS A 46 4.82 -6.38 22.06
C HIS A 46 3.90 -5.86 20.95
N GLN A 47 3.01 -4.91 21.25
CA GLN A 47 2.18 -4.25 20.24
C GLN A 47 3.02 -3.50 19.20
N TRP A 48 4.03 -2.75 19.65
CA TRP A 48 4.95 -2.06 18.76
C TRP A 48 5.83 -3.02 17.95
N ALA A 49 6.32 -4.10 18.56
CA ALA A 49 7.10 -5.12 17.84
C ALA A 49 6.27 -5.75 16.69
N LEU A 50 5.01 -6.13 16.96
CA LEU A 50 4.10 -6.65 15.96
C LEU A 50 3.77 -5.61 14.88
N CYS A 51 3.58 -4.34 15.27
CA CYS A 51 3.32 -3.23 14.34
C CYS A 51 4.51 -3.02 13.38
N ILE A 52 5.73 -2.95 13.90
CA ILE A 52 6.95 -2.77 13.11
C ILE A 52 7.14 -3.97 12.15
N LEU A 53 6.93 -5.19 12.64
CA LEU A 53 7.02 -6.38 11.80
C LEU A 53 6.00 -6.33 10.66
N GLY A 54 4.75 -5.94 10.94
CA GLY A 54 3.71 -5.73 9.94
C GLY A 54 4.09 -4.68 8.91
N ILE A 55 4.62 -3.54 9.35
CA ILE A 55 5.09 -2.46 8.46
C ILE A 55 6.20 -2.97 7.50
N ILE A 56 7.13 -3.77 8.01
CA ILE A 56 8.21 -4.36 7.20
C ILE A 56 7.65 -5.35 6.20
N LEU A 57 6.78 -6.27 6.63
CA LEU A 57 6.17 -7.29 5.77
C LEU A 57 5.33 -6.65 4.66
N VAL A 58 4.51 -5.64 4.98
CA VAL A 58 3.70 -4.90 3.99
C VAL A 58 4.61 -4.14 3.02
N GLY A 59 5.63 -3.44 3.52
CA GLY A 59 6.59 -2.73 2.66
C GLY A 59 7.32 -3.65 1.69
N LEU A 60 7.67 -4.86 2.12
CA LEU A 60 8.27 -5.89 1.29
C LEU A 60 7.27 -6.46 0.27
N GLY A 61 6.05 -6.80 0.69
CA GLY A 61 4.99 -7.31 -0.18
C GLY A 61 4.65 -6.35 -1.32
N VAL A 62 4.45 -5.06 -1.00
CA VAL A 62 4.21 -4.00 -2.00
C VAL A 62 5.38 -3.87 -2.97
N SER A 63 6.62 -3.99 -2.50
CA SER A 63 7.80 -3.92 -3.37
C SER A 63 7.86 -5.06 -4.38
N ILE A 64 7.48 -6.27 -3.96
CA ILE A 64 7.38 -7.44 -4.84
C ILE A 64 6.25 -7.26 -5.84
N GLU A 65 5.06 -6.80 -5.39
CA GLU A 65 3.90 -6.52 -6.26
C GLU A 65 4.29 -5.59 -7.42
N VAL A 66 4.99 -4.51 -7.09
CA VAL A 66 5.40 -3.47 -8.03
C VAL A 66 6.45 -3.99 -9.01
N MET A 67 7.44 -4.78 -8.57
CA MET A 67 8.43 -5.38 -9.48
C MET A 67 7.79 -6.42 -10.39
N ALA A 68 6.92 -7.27 -9.85
CA ALA A 68 6.28 -8.34 -10.60
C ALA A 68 5.33 -7.80 -11.70
N LYS A 69 5.14 -6.48 -11.79
CA LYS A 69 4.18 -5.82 -12.69
C LYS A 69 2.81 -6.51 -12.59
N LEU A 70 2.49 -7.03 -11.40
CA LEU A 70 1.19 -7.63 -11.11
C LEU A 70 0.13 -6.57 -11.32
N VAL A 71 -1.11 -7.01 -11.56
CA VAL A 71 -2.24 -6.12 -11.81
C VAL A 71 -2.32 -5.13 -10.65
N THR A 72 -1.85 -3.91 -10.89
CA THR A 72 -1.61 -2.93 -9.84
C THR A 72 -2.91 -2.67 -9.12
N THR A 73 -2.92 -2.83 -7.81
CA THR A 73 -4.08 -2.50 -6.99
C THR A 73 -4.55 -1.06 -7.25
N PRO A 74 -5.85 -0.75 -7.09
CA PRO A 74 -6.41 0.54 -7.51
C PRO A 74 -5.71 1.74 -6.86
N GLY A 75 -5.24 1.59 -5.62
CA GLY A 75 -4.45 2.60 -4.91
C GLY A 75 -3.10 2.86 -5.56
N GLU A 76 -2.37 1.81 -5.94
CA GLU A 76 -1.08 1.92 -6.63
C GLU A 76 -1.21 2.47 -8.05
N GLY A 77 -2.32 2.16 -8.72
CA GLY A 77 -2.64 2.72 -10.04
C GLY A 77 -2.78 4.25 -10.03
N VAL A 78 -3.25 4.84 -8.93
CA VAL A 78 -3.33 6.30 -8.75
C VAL A 78 -1.93 6.87 -8.54
N VAL A 79 -1.12 6.25 -7.68
CA VAL A 79 0.26 6.66 -7.39
C VAL A 79 1.12 6.62 -8.67
N LEU A 80 1.01 5.56 -9.48
CA LEU A 80 1.71 5.44 -10.76
C LEU A 80 1.23 6.46 -11.79
N ALA A 81 -0.07 6.76 -11.86
CA ALA A 81 -0.59 7.78 -12.76
C ALA A 81 -0.04 9.17 -12.39
N ILE A 82 0.05 9.49 -11.10
CA ILE A 82 0.68 10.73 -10.61
C ILE A 82 2.16 10.75 -10.97
N CYS A 83 2.90 9.64 -10.81
CA CYS A 83 4.32 9.55 -11.20
C CYS A 83 4.56 9.62 -12.72
N LYS A 84 3.54 9.37 -13.55
CA LYS A 84 3.63 9.58 -15.01
C LYS A 84 3.45 11.04 -15.41
N ILE A 85 2.68 11.81 -14.63
CA ILE A 85 2.39 13.22 -14.88
C ILE A 85 3.45 14.12 -14.22
N PHE A 86 3.92 13.73 -13.04
CA PHE A 86 4.96 14.43 -12.28
C PHE A 86 6.19 13.54 -12.13
N PRO A 87 7.43 14.07 -12.23
CA PRO A 87 8.68 13.30 -12.16
C PRO A 87 9.02 12.85 -10.72
N PHE A 88 8.02 12.43 -9.94
CA PHE A 88 8.20 11.95 -8.57
C PHE A 88 8.46 10.45 -8.55
N LYS A 89 9.30 10.02 -7.60
CA LYS A 89 9.62 8.60 -7.40
C LYS A 89 8.41 7.90 -6.80
N PHE A 90 8.07 6.72 -7.33
CA PHE A 90 6.94 5.89 -6.89
C PHE A 90 6.79 5.80 -5.36
N GLY A 91 7.84 5.45 -4.63
CA GLY A 91 7.78 5.35 -3.17
C GLY A 91 7.55 6.68 -2.42
N ASN A 92 7.96 7.82 -2.98
CA ASN A 92 7.63 9.14 -2.40
C ASN A 92 6.16 9.47 -2.61
N THR A 93 5.63 9.21 -3.80
CA THR A 93 4.22 9.44 -4.13
C THR A 93 3.32 8.52 -3.34
N LYS A 94 3.71 7.25 -3.12
CA LYS A 94 2.98 6.30 -2.28
C LYS A 94 2.89 6.77 -0.83
N MET A 95 4.01 7.20 -0.25
CA MET A 95 4.04 7.74 1.10
C MET A 95 3.15 8.99 1.23
N ALA A 96 3.24 9.92 0.28
CA ALA A 96 2.40 11.12 0.29
C ALA A 96 0.90 10.78 0.20
N PHE A 97 0.55 9.78 -0.61
CA PHE A 97 -0.81 9.28 -0.73
C PHE A 97 -1.32 8.63 0.56
N ASP A 98 -0.52 7.78 1.20
CA ASP A 98 -0.88 7.13 2.47
C ASP A 98 -1.03 8.14 3.61
N ILE A 99 -0.16 9.14 3.68
CA ILE A 99 -0.26 10.25 4.66
C ILE A 99 -1.52 11.06 4.42
N PHE A 100 -1.85 11.37 3.16
CA PHE A 100 -3.09 12.08 2.82
C PHE A 100 -4.32 11.27 3.27
N LEU A 101 -4.31 9.95 3.06
CA LEU A 101 -5.42 9.08 3.42
C LEU A 101 -5.61 9.01 4.94
N VAL A 102 -4.52 8.95 5.71
CA VAL A 102 -4.57 9.07 7.18
C VAL A 102 -5.08 10.43 7.62
N ALA A 103 -4.63 11.52 7.00
CA ALA A 103 -5.11 12.87 7.33
C ALA A 103 -6.63 13.02 7.09
N VAL A 104 -7.13 12.52 5.96
CA VAL A 104 -8.57 12.51 5.66
C VAL A 104 -9.35 11.65 6.67
N SER A 105 -8.80 10.50 7.07
CA SER A 105 -9.40 9.64 8.09
C SER A 105 -9.53 10.37 9.43
N ILE A 106 -8.48 11.07 9.88
CA ILE A 106 -8.49 11.85 11.12
C ILE A 106 -9.56 12.95 11.06
N VAL A 107 -9.62 13.72 9.97
CA VAL A 107 -10.62 14.79 9.80
C VAL A 107 -12.03 14.23 9.81
N THR A 108 -12.26 13.10 9.15
CA THR A 108 -13.58 12.46 9.07
C THR A 108 -14.03 11.93 10.43
N VAL A 109 -13.15 11.21 11.14
CA VAL A 109 -13.45 10.66 12.47
C VAL A 109 -13.70 11.77 13.50
N LEU A 110 -12.90 12.85 13.48
CA LEU A 110 -13.14 14.00 14.36
C LEU A 110 -14.44 14.73 14.04
N SER A 111 -14.81 14.83 12.76
CA SER A 111 -16.04 15.52 12.35
C SER A 111 -17.31 14.75 12.70
N PHE A 112 -17.27 13.41 12.68
CA PHE A 112 -18.44 12.55 12.92
C PHE A 112 -18.52 11.97 14.34
N LEU A 113 -17.41 11.49 14.90
CA LEU A 113 -17.36 10.83 16.22
C LEU A 113 -16.86 11.76 17.34
N GLY A 114 -16.15 12.84 17.01
CA GLY A 114 -15.61 13.78 18.01
C GLY A 114 -14.44 13.23 18.85
N HIS A 115 -14.06 11.97 18.67
CA HIS A 115 -12.88 11.36 19.27
C HIS A 115 -12.13 10.48 18.25
N LEU A 116 -10.82 10.34 18.43
CA LEU A 116 -9.97 9.51 17.58
C LEU A 116 -10.18 8.02 17.90
N GLU A 117 -11.03 7.35 17.15
CA GLU A 117 -11.17 5.90 17.15
C GLU A 117 -10.57 5.30 15.86
N GLY A 118 -9.88 4.15 15.98
CA GLY A 118 -9.27 3.45 14.84
C GLY A 118 -7.94 4.00 14.32
N VAL A 119 -7.61 5.27 14.58
CA VAL A 119 -6.32 5.88 14.21
C VAL A 119 -5.48 6.12 15.47
N ARG A 120 -4.38 5.36 15.61
CA ARG A 120 -3.41 5.50 16.71
C ARG A 120 -2.01 5.76 16.13
N GLU A 121 -1.01 5.79 17.00
CA GLU A 121 0.40 5.98 16.64
C GLU A 121 0.88 4.97 15.58
N GLY A 122 0.41 3.72 15.65
CA GLY A 122 0.74 2.68 14.67
C GLY A 122 0.23 2.97 13.25
N THR A 123 -0.90 3.66 13.11
CA THR A 123 -1.46 4.06 11.80
C THR A 123 -0.60 5.13 11.15
N ILE A 124 -0.14 6.11 11.95
CA ILE A 124 0.76 7.18 11.50
C ILE A 124 2.12 6.58 11.12
N ALA A 125 2.66 5.70 11.98
CA ALA A 125 3.90 4.99 11.70
C ALA A 125 3.78 4.16 10.41
N GLY A 126 2.68 3.44 10.21
CA GLY A 126 2.41 2.69 8.98
C GLY A 126 2.46 3.57 7.73
N ALA A 127 1.70 4.66 7.71
CA ALA A 127 1.63 5.55 6.54
C ALA A 127 2.99 6.15 6.15
N VAL A 128 3.85 6.45 7.11
CA VAL A 128 5.19 7.01 6.84
C VAL A 128 6.18 5.90 6.47
N PHE A 129 6.27 4.85 7.28
CA PHE A 129 7.32 3.84 7.15
C PHE A 129 7.06 2.82 6.05
N VAL A 130 5.80 2.46 5.75
CA VAL A 130 5.49 1.52 4.66
C VAL A 130 5.96 2.10 3.32
N GLY A 131 5.65 3.37 3.04
CA GLY A 131 6.10 4.05 1.82
C GLY A 131 7.63 4.19 1.74
N LEU A 132 8.29 4.49 2.87
CA LEU A 132 9.77 4.54 2.96
C LEU A 132 10.42 3.18 2.70
N LEU A 133 9.90 2.12 3.30
CA LEU A 133 10.42 0.76 3.13
C LEU A 133 10.16 0.25 1.72
N ALA A 134 8.96 0.47 1.18
CA ALA A 134 8.66 0.13 -0.21
C ALA A 134 9.62 0.83 -1.18
N LYS A 135 9.91 2.11 -0.94
CA LYS A 135 10.94 2.85 -1.68
C LYS A 135 12.32 2.19 -1.53
N GLN A 136 12.71 1.86 -0.31
CA GLN A 136 14.06 1.34 -0.05
C GLN A 136 14.25 -0.05 -0.64
N PHE A 137 13.25 -0.92 -0.58
CA PHE A 137 13.25 -2.25 -1.20
C PHE A 137 13.13 -2.20 -2.73
N SER A 138 12.44 -1.20 -3.30
CA SER A 138 12.37 -1.05 -4.76
C SER A 138 13.71 -0.66 -5.42
N LYS A 139 14.65 -0.06 -4.67
CA LYS A 139 15.99 0.32 -5.19
C LYS A 139 16.89 -0.88 -5.53
N PRO A 140 17.22 -1.80 -4.59
CA PRO A 140 18.03 -2.98 -4.89
C PRO A 140 17.34 -3.88 -5.90
N LEU A 141 16.01 -3.87 -5.91
CA LEU A 141 15.20 -4.69 -6.79
C LEU A 141 15.24 -4.20 -8.26
N LYS A 142 15.21 -2.88 -8.49
CA LYS A 142 15.51 -2.30 -9.81
C LYS A 142 16.93 -2.57 -10.29
N ALA A 143 17.90 -2.49 -9.37
CA ALA A 143 19.28 -2.85 -9.69
C ALA A 143 19.43 -4.34 -10.06
N LEU A 144 18.55 -5.20 -9.55
CA LEU A 144 18.48 -6.62 -9.91
C LEU A 144 17.80 -6.84 -11.28
N GLU A 145 16.71 -6.10 -11.57
CA GLU A 145 16.03 -6.11 -12.88
C GLU A 145 17.00 -5.67 -13.99
N GLU A 146 17.76 -4.58 -13.80
CA GLU A 146 18.78 -4.15 -14.76
C GLU A 146 19.92 -5.17 -14.95
N LYS A 147 20.26 -5.94 -13.90
CA LYS A 147 21.37 -6.89 -13.95
C LYS A 147 21.01 -8.25 -14.57
N TYR A 148 19.74 -8.68 -14.49
CA TYR A 148 19.31 -10.02 -14.92
C TYR A 148 18.33 -10.04 -16.10
N LEU A 149 17.63 -8.95 -16.43
CA LEU A 149 16.64 -8.91 -17.53
C LEU A 149 17.13 -8.15 -18.79
N LEU A 150 18.31 -7.53 -18.75
CA LEU A 150 18.96 -6.88 -19.89
C LEU A 150 20.29 -7.56 -20.33
N SER A 151 20.53 -8.79 -19.88
CA SER A 151 21.58 -9.69 -20.40
C SER A 151 20.96 -10.85 -21.16
#